data_AF-A0A4Q0YUM8-F1
#
_entry.id   AF-A0A4Q0YUM8-F1
#
_cell.length_a   1.000
_cell.length_b   1.000
_cell.length_c   1.000
_cell.angle_alpha   90.00
_cell.angle_beta   90.00
_cell.angle_gamma   90.00
#
_symmetry.space_group_name_H-M   'P 1'
#
loop_
_entity.id
_entity.type
_entity.pdbx_description
1 polymer ?
#
loop_
_entity_poly.entity_id
_entity_poly.type
_entity_poly.pdbx_seq_one_letter_code
_entity_poly.pdbx_strand_id
1 'polypeptide(L)'
;VTEFTITTPTVDDALKEDTEAYEISVGGVDATGTILDNEADIAVSSVTSDEQTEGTDLVHTVTLSGEADSAKEYDFTFNTGTVEA
;
A
#
# COMPACT_ATOMS: atom_id res chain seq x y z
N VAL A 1 37.88 18.85 17.53
CA VAL A 1 36.62 18.06 17.47
C VAL A 1 36.93 16.78 16.72
N THR A 2 36.49 15.63 17.22
CA THR A 2 36.80 14.31 16.64
C THR A 2 35.54 13.55 16.19
N GLU A 3 34.35 14.07 16.48
CA GLU A 3 33.07 13.42 16.19
C GLU A 3 31.98 14.50 16.04
N PHE A 4 31.00 14.21 15.18
CA PHE A 4 29.73 14.92 15.08
C PHE A 4 28.65 13.95 14.58
N THR A 5 27.38 14.33 14.71
CA THR A 5 26.24 13.54 14.26
C THR A 5 25.49 14.25 13.13
N ILE A 6 24.86 13.46 12.26
CA ILE A 6 23.91 13.92 11.25
C ILE A 6 22.55 13.29 11.58
N THR A 7 21.50 14.11 11.59
CA THR A 7 20.12 13.65 11.81
C THR A 7 19.31 13.92 10.57
N THR A 8 18.69 12.88 10.02
CA THR A 8 17.73 12.97 8.92
C THR A 8 16.32 12.90 9.50
N PRO A 9 15.45 13.92 9.32
CA PRO A 9 14.06 13.82 9.76
C PRO A 9 13.27 12.83 8.90
N THR A 10 12.31 12.15 9.51
CA THR A 10 11.32 11.30 8.82
C THR A 10 9.92 11.86 9.06
N VAL A 11 8.95 11.44 8.23
CA VAL A 11 7.53 11.74 8.41
C VAL A 11 6.83 10.42 8.69
N ASP A 12 5.97 10.40 9.71
CA ASP A 12 5.07 9.28 10.02
C ASP A 12 3.69 9.66 9.48
N ASP A 13 3.12 8.81 8.63
CA ASP A 13 1.79 9.02 8.06
C ASP A 13 0.95 7.73 8.03
N ALA A 14 0.00 7.62 7.11
CA ALA A 14 -0.97 6.52 7.08
C ALA A 14 -0.94 5.73 5.77
N LEU A 15 -0.04 6.07 4.84
CA LEU A 15 0.12 5.37 3.58
C LEU A 15 1.03 4.17 3.78
N LYS A 16 0.63 3.02 3.24
CA LYS A 16 1.53 1.87 3.17
C LYS A 16 2.58 2.06 2.07
N GLU A 17 3.83 2.16 2.47
CA GLU A 17 5.00 2.35 1.63
C GLU A 17 5.95 1.13 1.63
N ASP A 18 6.84 1.09 0.64
CA ASP A 18 7.95 0.14 0.61
C ASP A 18 9.13 0.68 1.44
N THR A 19 10.10 -0.17 1.79
CA THR A 19 11.32 0.29 2.46
C THR A 19 12.11 1.24 1.56
N GLU A 20 12.42 2.41 2.08
CA GLU A 20 13.20 3.42 1.39
C GLU A 20 14.68 3.35 1.81
N ALA A 21 15.59 3.70 0.90
CA ALA A 21 17.00 3.78 1.18
C ALA A 21 17.61 5.04 0.57
N TYR A 22 18.55 5.64 1.29
CA TYR A 22 19.30 6.80 0.83
C TYR A 22 20.78 6.69 1.21
N GLU A 23 21.63 7.44 0.53
CA GLU A 23 23.06 7.49 0.80
C GLU A 23 23.46 8.87 1.35
N ILE A 24 24.40 8.87 2.29
CA ILE A 24 25.09 10.08 2.76
C ILE A 24 26.58 9.92 2.46
N SER A 25 27.23 11.01 2.06
CA SER A 25 28.68 11.06 1.84
C SER A 25 29.30 12.18 2.65
N VAL A 26 30.31 11.88 3.46
CA VAL A 26 31.04 12.86 4.27
C VAL A 26 32.52 12.72 3.96
N GLY A 27 33.09 13.72 3.27
CA GLY A 27 34.50 13.71 2.92
C GLY A 27 34.91 12.54 2.01
N GLY A 28 33.97 12.00 1.22
CA GLY A 28 34.21 10.85 0.33
C GLY A 28 34.05 9.48 1.01
N VAL A 29 33.51 9.43 2.23
CA VAL A 29 33.11 8.19 2.88
C VAL A 29 31.58 8.10 2.85
N ASP A 30 31.07 7.01 2.29
CA ASP A 30 29.64 6.80 2.09
C ASP A 30 29.02 5.93 3.19
N ALA A 31 27.75 6.18 3.49
CA ALA A 31 26.92 5.34 4.35
C ALA A 31 25.49 5.30 3.81
N THR A 32 24.79 4.18 4.06
CA THR A 32 23.38 4.00 3.67
C THR A 32 22.49 4.16 4.89
N GLY A 33 21.43 4.95 4.75
CA GLY A 33 20.29 5.00 5.67
C GLY A 33 19.09 4.27 5.08
N THR A 34 18.26 3.69 5.93
CA THR A 34 17.00 3.03 5.54
C THR A 34 15.85 3.58 6.36
N ILE A 35 14.69 3.77 5.74
CA ILE A 35 13.44 4.16 6.39
C ILE A 35 12.48 2.99 6.24
N LEU A 36 12.04 2.45 7.38
CA LEU A 36 11.09 1.34 7.43
C LEU A 36 9.70 1.91 7.69
N ASP A 37 8.77 1.58 6.82
CA ASP A 37 7.35 1.85 6.97
C ASP A 37 6.76 1.10 8.18
N ASN A 38 5.80 1.73 8.86
CA ASN A 38 5.13 1.20 10.06
C ASN A 38 3.66 0.85 9.84
N GLU A 39 3.19 0.94 8.60
CA GLU A 39 1.82 0.66 8.23
C GLU A 39 1.64 -0.83 7.93
N ALA A 40 0.47 -1.35 8.27
CA ALA A 40 0.13 -2.72 7.91
C ALA A 40 -0.06 -2.84 6.40
N ASP A 41 0.19 -4.03 5.85
CA ASP A 41 -0.17 -4.32 4.46
C ASP A 41 -1.67 -4.11 4.21
N ILE A 42 -2.00 -3.60 3.03
CA ILE A 42 -3.38 -3.34 2.64
C ILE A 42 -4.07 -4.65 2.28
N ALA A 43 -5.25 -4.85 2.84
CA ALA A 43 -6.09 -6.02 2.62
C ALA A 43 -7.49 -5.61 2.13
N VAL A 44 -8.18 -6.54 1.46
CA VAL A 44 -9.60 -6.40 1.17
C VAL A 44 -10.38 -6.56 2.48
N SER A 45 -11.08 -5.50 2.88
CA SER A 45 -11.88 -5.45 4.10
C SER A 45 -13.29 -6.01 3.88
N SER A 46 -13.90 -5.64 2.76
CA SER A 46 -15.24 -6.10 2.41
C SER A 46 -15.53 -6.02 0.92
N VAL A 47 -16.54 -6.77 0.50
CA VAL A 47 -17.17 -6.66 -0.82
C VAL A 47 -18.68 -6.58 -0.58
N THR A 48 -19.37 -5.61 -1.20
CA THR A 48 -20.82 -5.48 -1.02
C THR A 48 -21.56 -6.62 -1.70
N SER A 49 -22.66 -7.05 -1.07
CA SER A 49 -23.68 -7.86 -1.73
C SER A 49 -24.71 -6.92 -2.32
N ASP A 50 -25.04 -7.11 -3.60
CA ASP A 50 -25.91 -6.23 -4.35
C ASP A 50 -26.93 -7.04 -5.14
N GLU A 51 -28.08 -6.41 -5.44
CA GLU A 51 -29.14 -6.97 -6.27
C GLU A 51 -29.59 -5.91 -7.27
N GLN A 52 -29.82 -6.32 -8.51
CA GLN A 52 -30.26 -5.43 -9.58
C GLN A 52 -31.28 -6.12 -10.50
N THR A 53 -32.06 -5.31 -11.21
CA THR A 53 -33.00 -5.84 -12.22
C THR A 53 -32.23 -6.25 -13.47
N GLU A 54 -32.66 -7.32 -14.13
CA GLU A 54 -32.08 -7.77 -15.40
C GLU A 54 -31.98 -6.63 -16.43
N GLY A 55 -30.87 -6.60 -17.17
CA GLY A 55 -30.56 -5.52 -18.12
C GLY A 55 -29.93 -4.28 -17.50
N THR A 56 -29.53 -4.34 -16.22
CA THR A 56 -28.77 -3.28 -15.54
C THR A 56 -27.43 -3.80 -15.01
N ASP A 57 -26.44 -2.90 -14.90
CA ASP A 57 -25.13 -3.25 -14.38
C ASP A 57 -25.21 -3.52 -12.87
N LEU A 58 -24.78 -4.72 -12.46
CA LEU A 58 -24.60 -5.09 -11.06
C LEU A 58 -23.18 -4.70 -10.63
N VAL A 59 -23.08 -3.70 -9.76
CA VAL A 59 -21.79 -3.17 -9.27
C VAL A 59 -21.57 -3.62 -7.84
N HIS A 60 -20.48 -4.36 -7.61
CA HIS A 60 -19.99 -4.68 -6.27
C HIS A 60 -18.88 -3.71 -5.87
N THR A 61 -19.02 -3.11 -4.69
CA THR A 61 -18.00 -2.22 -4.13
C THR A 61 -17.05 -3.02 -3.26
N VAL A 62 -15.75 -2.93 -3.57
CA VAL A 62 -14.66 -3.49 -2.75
C VAL A 62 -14.12 -2.38 -1.86
N THR A 63 -14.07 -2.62 -0.54
CA THR A 63 -13.45 -1.70 0.42
C THR A 63 -12.11 -2.27 0.87
N LEU A 64 -11.05 -1.46 0.82
CA LEU A 64 -9.71 -1.81 1.31
C LEU A 64 -9.51 -1.33 2.74
N SER A 65 -8.53 -1.90 3.46
CA SER A 65 -8.23 -1.56 4.85
C SER A 65 -7.51 -0.23 5.05
N GLY A 66 -6.96 0.35 3.97
CA GLY A 66 -6.18 1.59 4.01
C GLY A 66 -5.71 2.00 2.61
N GLU A 67 -4.83 2.99 2.56
CA GLU A 67 -4.25 3.55 1.36
C GLU A 67 -2.78 3.13 1.22
N ALA A 68 -2.28 3.07 0.00
CA ALA A 68 -0.87 2.75 -0.29
C ALA A 68 -0.32 3.73 -1.32
N ASP A 69 0.98 4.03 -1.23
CA ASP A 69 1.66 4.88 -2.23
C ASP A 69 2.05 4.10 -3.50
N SER A 70 1.88 2.77 -3.48
CA SER A 70 2.09 1.90 -4.63
C SER A 70 0.84 1.08 -4.97
N ALA A 71 0.70 0.74 -6.25
CA ALA A 71 -0.40 -0.10 -6.72
C ALA A 71 -0.38 -1.47 -6.04
N LYS A 72 -1.55 -1.93 -5.60
CA LYS A 72 -1.76 -3.28 -5.06
C LYS A 72 -2.64 -4.08 -6.01
N GLU A 73 -2.25 -5.33 -6.25
CA GLU A 73 -3.00 -6.27 -7.09
C GLU A 73 -3.75 -7.27 -6.20
N TYR A 74 -5.03 -7.51 -6.52
CA TYR A 74 -5.87 -8.48 -5.83
C TYR A 74 -6.56 -9.36 -6.87
N ASP A 75 -6.37 -10.66 -6.77
CA ASP A 75 -7.08 -11.63 -7.60
C ASP A 75 -8.56 -11.72 -7.18
N PHE A 76 -9.45 -11.95 -8.15
CA PHE A 76 -10.84 -12.26 -7.89
C PHE A 76 -11.29 -13.48 -8.69
N THR A 77 -12.23 -14.25 -8.13
CA THR A 77 -12.81 -15.43 -8.77
C THR A 77 -14.32 -15.45 -8.61
N PHE A 78 -15.04 -15.88 -9.65
CA PHE A 78 -16.45 -16.25 -9.52
C PHE A 78 -16.53 -17.68 -9.00
N ASN A 79 -16.98 -17.86 -7.76
CA ASN A 79 -17.01 -19.18 -7.12
C ASN A 79 -18.20 -20.04 -7.59
N THR A 80 -19.36 -19.43 -7.82
CA THR A 80 -20.59 -20.08 -8.30
C THR A 80 -21.50 -19.04 -8.96
N GLY A 81 -22.29 -19.42 -9.97
CA GLY A 81 -23.31 -18.53 -10.53
C GLY A 81 -24.25 -19.22 -11.50
N THR A 82 -25.48 -18.73 -11.58
CA THR A 82 -26.42 -18.96 -12.68
C THR A 82 -26.54 -17.65 -13.45
N VAL A 83 -25.49 -17.29 -14.17
CA VAL A 83 -25.54 -16.18 -15.13
C VAL A 83 -26.17 -16.69 -16.42
N GLU A 84 -26.91 -15.83 -17.12
CA GLU A 84 -27.34 -16.16 -18.49
C GLU A 84 -26.10 -16.33 -19.39
N ALA A 85 -26.18 -17.25 -20.36
CA ALA A 85 -25.06 -17.63 -21.23
C ALA A 85 -24.77 -16.58 -22.32
#